data_AF-A0A8J7MJ02-F1
#
_entry.id   AF-A0A8J7MJ02-F1
#
_cell.length_a   1.000
_cell.length_b   1.000
_cell.length_c   1.000
_cell.angle_alpha   90.00
_cell.angle_beta   90.00
_cell.angle_gamma   90.00
#
_symmetry.space_group_name_H-M   'P 1'
#
loop_
_entity.id
_entity.type
_entity.pdbx_description
1 polymer ?
#
loop_
_entity_poly.entity_id
_entity_poly.type
_entity_poly.pdbx_seq_one_letter_code
_entity_poly.pdbx_strand_id
1 'polypeptide(L)'
;MKHFTKIERQFNYLSKQINQLFTFKKWSKLSLPKRQQYIRRLRQLNSRLQFLIPNSKRLKTLGVAAILISSNSFSQAQVFAPAQTNPYNLVDNGAFVTCTLVDIDGDGDFDLFQGDYDGSTHFIENISTNSSPTFTTATTNPFGIPDIGDLNDHAFVDIDSDGDMDLFMSNGDNLPDIYFFENIGTAYIPSFSSTPTLNPFGLVKTNFNRHPVFVDIDNDGDMDLFFGELYGNIHYYENTGSTSNPAFSTHLANPFGLVDIGHSFTPDFVDIDGDGDMD
;
A
#
# COMPACT_ATOMS: atom_id res chain seq x y z
N MET A 1 -36.10 -15.23 -9.66
CA MET A 1 -37.02 -14.26 -10.30
C MET A 1 -37.46 -13.11 -9.37
N LYS A 2 -38.00 -13.37 -8.16
CA LYS A 2 -38.49 -12.31 -7.23
C LYS A 2 -37.44 -11.24 -6.83
N HIS A 3 -36.18 -11.64 -6.64
CA HIS A 3 -35.09 -10.73 -6.24
C HIS A 3 -34.70 -9.73 -7.35
N PHE A 4 -34.64 -10.20 -8.59
CA PHE A 4 -34.39 -9.35 -9.77
C PHE A 4 -35.45 -8.24 -9.91
N THR A 5 -36.73 -8.60 -9.78
CA THR A 5 -37.84 -7.64 -9.86
C THR A 5 -37.77 -6.57 -8.78
N LYS A 6 -37.19 -6.87 -7.61
CA LYS A 6 -37.00 -5.90 -6.53
C LYS A 6 -35.91 -4.87 -6.87
N ILE A 7 -34.77 -5.32 -7.40
CA ILE A 7 -33.65 -4.44 -7.78
C ILE A 7 -34.05 -3.51 -8.93
N GLU A 8 -34.71 -4.05 -9.96
CA GLU A 8 -35.20 -3.25 -11.10
C GLU A 8 -36.20 -2.17 -10.64
N ARG A 9 -37.11 -2.49 -9.73
CA ARG A 9 -38.04 -1.50 -9.14
C ARG A 9 -37.31 -0.41 -8.36
N GLN A 10 -36.32 -0.77 -7.55
CA GLN A 10 -35.53 0.20 -6.79
C GLN A 10 -34.73 1.13 -7.71
N PHE A 11 -34.14 0.58 -8.77
CA PHE A 11 -33.42 1.35 -9.78
C PHE A 11 -34.35 2.34 -10.49
N ASN A 12 -35.49 1.87 -11.00
CA ASN A 12 -36.47 2.71 -11.68
C ASN A 12 -37.00 3.84 -10.77
N TYR A 13 -37.29 3.52 -9.51
CA TYR A 13 -37.74 4.49 -8.53
C TYR A 13 -36.68 5.57 -8.27
N LEU A 14 -35.44 5.16 -8.01
CA LEU A 14 -34.35 6.08 -7.69
C LEU A 14 -33.99 6.97 -8.89
N SER A 15 -33.89 6.41 -10.09
CA SER A 15 -33.67 7.18 -11.32
C SER A 15 -34.78 8.21 -11.53
N LYS A 16 -36.05 7.84 -11.33
CA LYS A 16 -37.18 8.77 -11.43
C LYS A 16 -37.09 9.89 -10.39
N GLN A 17 -36.77 9.58 -9.13
CA GLN A 17 -36.61 10.59 -8.08
C GLN A 17 -35.49 11.59 -8.42
N ILE A 18 -34.34 11.11 -8.87
CA ILE A 18 -33.20 11.96 -9.25
C ILE A 18 -33.57 12.84 -10.45
N ASN A 19 -34.20 12.29 -11.49
CA ASN A 19 -34.66 13.06 -12.64
C ASN A 19 -35.66 14.17 -12.23
N GLN A 20 -36.55 13.91 -11.27
CA GLN A 20 -37.44 14.94 -10.72
C GLN A 20 -36.66 16.04 -9.99
N LEU A 21 -35.64 15.68 -9.20
CA LEU A 21 -34.80 16.66 -8.51
C LEU A 21 -34.08 17.60 -9.49
N PHE A 22 -33.61 17.09 -10.63
CA PHE A 22 -33.05 17.91 -11.71
C PHE A 22 -34.11 18.78 -12.38
N THR A 23 -35.24 18.18 -12.77
CA THR A 23 -36.34 18.88 -13.44
C THR A 23 -36.82 20.09 -12.65
N PHE A 24 -36.93 19.95 -11.33
CA PHE A 24 -37.38 21.03 -10.44
C PHE A 24 -36.24 21.89 -9.87
N LYS A 25 -35.00 21.76 -10.38
CA LYS A 25 -33.80 22.48 -9.88
C LYS A 25 -33.62 22.37 -8.35
N LYS A 26 -34.01 21.23 -7.78
CA LYS A 26 -33.89 20.91 -6.35
C LYS A 26 -32.61 20.16 -6.02
N TRP A 27 -31.96 19.55 -7.02
CA TRP A 27 -30.73 18.79 -6.84
C TRP A 27 -29.63 19.59 -6.15
N SER A 28 -29.34 20.81 -6.62
CA SER A 28 -28.31 21.69 -6.03
C SER A 28 -28.64 22.18 -4.63
N LYS A 29 -29.90 22.11 -4.21
CA LYS A 29 -30.35 22.51 -2.87
C LYS A 29 -30.18 21.39 -1.83
N LEU A 30 -29.83 20.17 -2.25
CA LEU A 30 -29.54 19.07 -1.34
C LEU A 30 -28.14 19.22 -0.73
N SER A 31 -28.01 18.86 0.56
CA SER A 31 -26.69 18.76 1.20
C SER A 31 -25.78 17.80 0.44
N LEU A 32 -24.46 18.03 0.51
CA LEU A 32 -23.47 17.20 -0.17
C LEU A 32 -23.57 15.72 0.24
N PRO A 33 -23.68 15.35 1.53
CA PRO A 33 -23.83 13.94 1.93
C PRO A 33 -25.09 13.30 1.34
N LYS A 34 -26.19 14.07 1.23
CA LYS A 34 -27.44 13.54 0.66
C LYS A 34 -27.31 13.27 -0.83
N ARG A 35 -26.65 14.16 -1.58
CA ARG A 35 -26.36 13.94 -3.01
C ARG A 35 -25.47 12.72 -3.21
N GLN A 36 -24.42 12.57 -2.41
CA GLN A 36 -23.54 11.40 -2.45
C GLN A 36 -24.29 10.10 -2.15
N GLN A 37 -25.20 10.09 -1.17
CA GLN A 37 -26.04 8.92 -0.87
C GLN A 37 -26.90 8.48 -2.07
N TYR A 38 -27.50 9.45 -2.80
CA TYR A 38 -28.25 9.16 -4.03
C TYR A 38 -27.36 8.55 -5.12
N ILE A 39 -26.18 9.12 -5.35
CA ILE A 39 -25.24 8.67 -6.37
C ILE A 39 -24.73 7.26 -6.06
N ARG A 40 -24.23 7.02 -4.84
CA ARG A 40 -23.72 5.69 -4.43
C ARG A 40 -24.77 4.61 -4.61
N ARG A 41 -26.00 4.86 -4.13
CA ARG A 41 -27.10 3.90 -4.25
C ARG A 41 -27.50 3.65 -5.71
N LEU A 42 -27.46 4.67 -6.56
CA LEU A 42 -27.77 4.53 -7.98
C LEU A 42 -26.68 3.72 -8.71
N ARG A 43 -25.39 3.96 -8.41
CA ARG A 43 -24.26 3.17 -8.95
C ARG A 43 -24.38 1.70 -8.58
N GLN A 44 -24.64 1.40 -7.29
CA GLN A 44 -24.82 0.03 -6.80
C GLN A 44 -25.99 -0.70 -7.48
N LEU A 45 -27.11 -0.02 -7.71
CA LEU A 45 -28.24 -0.61 -8.43
C LEU A 45 -27.93 -0.80 -9.93
N ASN A 46 -27.20 0.14 -10.54
CA ASN A 46 -26.82 0.07 -11.95
C ASN A 46 -25.83 -1.09 -12.23
N SER A 47 -24.83 -1.29 -11.37
CA SER A 47 -23.85 -2.37 -11.51
C SER A 47 -24.53 -3.74 -11.37
N ARG A 48 -25.42 -3.91 -10.39
CA ARG A 48 -26.18 -5.17 -10.21
C ARG A 48 -27.11 -5.49 -11.38
N LEU A 49 -27.54 -4.49 -12.14
CA LEU A 49 -28.40 -4.67 -13.31
C LEU A 49 -27.61 -4.82 -14.60
N GLN A 50 -26.29 -4.61 -14.61
CA GLN A 50 -25.51 -4.51 -15.83
C GLN A 50 -25.46 -5.79 -16.66
N PHE A 51 -25.48 -6.93 -15.98
CA PHE A 51 -25.52 -8.27 -16.58
C PHE A 51 -26.96 -8.80 -16.75
N LEU A 52 -27.96 -8.09 -16.23
CA LEU A 52 -29.35 -8.57 -16.19
C LEU A 52 -30.25 -7.86 -17.20
N ILE A 53 -29.91 -6.63 -17.62
CA ILE A 53 -30.66 -5.89 -18.62
C ILE A 53 -29.72 -5.16 -19.61
N PRO A 54 -30.13 -5.02 -20.89
CA PRO A 54 -29.32 -4.34 -21.90
C PRO A 54 -28.94 -2.91 -21.50
N ASN A 55 -27.73 -2.49 -21.86
CA ASN A 55 -27.23 -1.15 -21.55
C ASN A 55 -28.16 -0.04 -22.07
N SER A 56 -28.72 -0.21 -23.27
CA SER A 56 -29.69 0.72 -23.86
C SER A 56 -30.95 0.91 -22.99
N LYS A 57 -31.41 -0.13 -22.30
CA LYS A 57 -32.55 -0.05 -21.37
C LYS A 57 -32.14 0.70 -20.10
N ARG A 58 -30.94 0.44 -19.55
CA ARG A 58 -30.42 1.14 -18.36
C ARG A 58 -30.25 2.64 -18.61
N LEU A 59 -29.61 3.01 -19.71
CA LEU A 59 -29.38 4.41 -20.08
C LEU A 59 -30.69 5.18 -20.28
N LYS A 60 -31.68 4.58 -20.96
CA LYS A 60 -33.03 5.18 -21.10
C LYS A 60 -33.70 5.40 -19.75
N THR A 61 -33.58 4.47 -18.81
CA THR A 61 -34.14 4.62 -17.46
C THR A 61 -33.43 5.71 -16.65
N LEU A 62 -32.11 5.82 -16.79
CA LEU A 62 -31.31 6.81 -16.06
C LEU A 62 -31.63 8.25 -16.50
N GLY A 63 -31.80 8.50 -17.79
CA GLY A 63 -32.03 9.86 -18.29
C GLY A 63 -30.89 10.80 -17.87
N VAL A 64 -31.21 11.96 -17.28
CA VAL A 64 -30.21 12.94 -16.82
C VAL A 64 -29.36 12.40 -15.67
N ALA A 65 -29.89 11.44 -14.90
CA ALA A 65 -29.12 10.77 -13.85
C ALA A 65 -27.92 9.96 -14.38
N ALA A 66 -27.88 9.67 -15.69
CA ALA A 66 -26.71 9.03 -16.32
C ALA A 66 -25.45 9.87 -16.14
N ILE A 67 -25.56 11.21 -16.19
CA ILE A 67 -24.43 12.14 -16.02
C ILE A 67 -23.75 11.95 -14.67
N LEU A 68 -24.52 11.68 -13.60
CA LEU A 68 -24.00 11.51 -12.24
C LEU A 68 -23.18 10.23 -12.05
N ILE A 69 -23.42 9.23 -12.89
CA ILE A 69 -22.73 7.95 -12.81
C ILE A 69 -21.73 7.75 -13.95
N SER A 70 -21.78 8.58 -15.00
CA SER A 70 -20.77 8.66 -16.06
C SER A 70 -19.69 9.69 -15.76
N SER A 71 -19.96 10.68 -14.90
CA SER A 71 -18.91 11.52 -14.34
C SER A 71 -18.13 10.65 -13.35
N ASN A 72 -16.88 10.34 -13.69
CA ASN A 72 -15.89 9.93 -12.72
C ASN A 72 -16.02 10.85 -11.51
N SER A 73 -16.07 10.19 -10.35
CA SER A 73 -16.32 10.75 -9.04
C SER A 73 -15.86 12.20 -8.93
N PHE A 74 -16.68 13.07 -8.33
CA PHE A 74 -16.07 14.17 -7.61
C PHE A 74 -15.17 13.49 -6.58
N SER A 75 -13.90 13.31 -6.93
CA SER A 75 -12.81 13.15 -5.99
C SER A 75 -13.01 14.34 -5.06
N GLN A 76 -13.54 14.04 -3.88
CA GLN A 76 -13.42 15.00 -2.82
C GLN A 76 -11.96 14.86 -2.46
N ALA A 77 -11.12 15.75 -3.00
CA ALA A 77 -9.73 15.82 -2.59
C ALA A 77 -9.71 15.76 -1.06
N GLN A 78 -8.89 14.86 -0.52
CA GLN A 78 -8.78 14.69 0.92
C GLN A 78 -8.48 16.05 1.54
N VAL A 79 -9.38 16.51 2.41
CA VAL A 79 -9.13 17.74 3.17
C VAL A 79 -8.33 17.31 4.38
N PHE A 80 -7.02 17.45 4.28
CA PHE A 80 -6.13 17.22 5.41
C PHE A 80 -6.42 18.25 6.51
N ALA A 81 -6.34 17.81 7.76
CA ALA A 81 -6.29 18.72 8.89
C ALA A 81 -5.04 19.63 8.76
N PRO A 82 -5.01 20.80 9.43
CA PRO A 82 -3.79 21.58 9.51
C PRO A 82 -2.62 20.71 9.99
N ALA A 83 -1.45 20.91 9.41
CA ALA A 83 -0.25 20.21 9.81
C ALA A 83 -0.01 20.41 11.33
N GLN A 84 0.24 19.30 12.02
CA GLN A 84 0.63 19.30 13.42
C GLN A 84 2.11 18.97 13.49
N THR A 85 2.87 19.76 14.26
CA THR A 85 4.28 19.46 14.51
C THR A 85 4.37 18.38 15.57
N ASN A 86 5.07 17.29 15.25
CA ASN A 86 5.38 16.21 16.18
C ASN A 86 4.17 15.75 17.05
N PRO A 87 3.05 15.35 16.43
CA PRO A 87 1.82 15.02 17.16
C PRO A 87 1.98 13.83 18.12
N TYR A 88 3.02 13.01 17.93
CA TYR A 88 3.29 11.81 18.71
C TYR A 88 4.45 11.97 19.71
N ASN A 89 4.97 13.19 19.88
CA ASN A 89 6.08 13.50 20.79
C ASN A 89 7.33 12.62 20.58
N LEU A 90 7.63 12.26 19.34
CA LEU A 90 8.85 11.55 18.99
C LEU A 90 10.06 12.43 19.35
N VAL A 91 11.09 11.80 19.91
CA VAL A 91 12.33 12.48 20.29
C VAL A 91 13.32 12.35 19.14
N ASP A 92 13.98 13.46 18.80
CA ASP A 92 15.10 13.44 17.85
C ASP A 92 16.28 12.71 18.50
N ASN A 93 16.58 11.53 17.95
CA ASN A 93 17.59 10.60 18.48
C ASN A 93 18.78 10.45 17.53
N GLY A 94 18.91 11.29 16.50
CA GLY A 94 20.07 11.28 15.60
C GLY A 94 19.72 11.49 14.12
N ALA A 95 20.73 11.29 13.27
CA ALA A 95 20.58 11.37 11.83
C ALA A 95 20.07 10.03 11.28
N PHE A 96 18.75 9.91 11.20
CA PHE A 96 18.10 8.76 10.55
C PHE A 96 18.08 8.94 9.04
N VAL A 97 18.41 7.86 8.34
CA VAL A 97 18.40 7.80 6.88
C VAL A 97 17.13 7.14 6.35
N THR A 98 16.47 6.32 7.19
CA THR A 98 15.32 5.48 6.80
C THR A 98 14.33 5.38 7.95
N CYS A 99 13.05 5.19 7.62
CA CYS A 99 11.96 4.97 8.57
C CYS A 99 10.96 4.00 7.94
N THR A 100 10.66 2.90 8.62
CA THR A 100 9.74 1.86 8.15
C THR A 100 8.73 1.56 9.23
N LEU A 101 7.45 1.47 8.86
CA LEU A 101 6.38 1.02 9.75
C LEU A 101 6.12 -0.48 9.52
N VAL A 102 6.01 -1.25 10.60
CA VAL A 102 5.76 -2.69 10.55
C VAL A 102 5.05 -3.14 11.83
N ASP A 103 4.10 -4.06 11.72
CA ASP A 103 3.46 -4.74 12.87
C ASP A 103 4.36 -5.92 13.24
N ILE A 104 5.46 -5.67 13.94
CA ILE A 104 6.54 -6.66 14.11
C ILE A 104 6.21 -7.68 15.20
N ASP A 105 5.31 -7.35 16.11
CA ASP A 105 4.86 -8.24 17.18
C ASP A 105 3.42 -8.73 17.01
N GLY A 106 2.82 -8.49 15.84
CA GLY A 106 1.55 -9.06 15.42
C GLY A 106 0.36 -8.61 16.28
N ASP A 107 0.47 -7.48 16.97
CA ASP A 107 -0.56 -6.96 17.86
C ASP A 107 -1.64 -6.13 17.12
N GLY A 108 -1.43 -5.90 15.82
CA GLY A 108 -2.34 -5.20 14.93
C GLY A 108 -2.09 -3.68 14.88
N ASP A 109 -1.00 -3.22 15.46
CA ASP A 109 -0.54 -1.86 15.42
C ASP A 109 0.87 -1.75 14.78
N PHE A 110 1.15 -0.63 14.13
CA PHE A 110 2.41 -0.44 13.41
C PHE A 110 3.44 0.22 14.31
N ASP A 111 4.55 -0.47 14.48
CA ASP A 111 5.77 0.01 15.12
C ASP A 111 6.69 0.72 14.14
N LEU A 112 7.61 1.52 14.67
CA LEU A 112 8.55 2.31 13.88
C LEU A 112 9.98 1.77 14.01
N PHE A 113 10.54 1.35 12.88
CA PHE A 113 11.96 1.05 12.71
C PHE A 113 12.67 2.21 12.01
N GLN A 114 13.87 2.55 12.45
CA GLN A 114 14.69 3.61 11.86
C GLN A 114 16.13 3.13 11.67
N GLY A 115 16.67 3.29 10.46
CA GLY A 115 18.10 3.13 10.21
C GLY A 115 18.83 4.45 10.41
N ASP A 116 19.94 4.41 11.15
CA ASP A 116 20.86 5.55 11.20
C ASP A 116 21.99 5.45 10.16
N TYR A 117 22.70 6.56 9.98
CA TYR A 117 23.79 6.66 9.02
C TYR A 117 24.91 5.64 9.29
N ASP A 118 25.17 5.35 10.57
CA ASP A 118 26.28 4.49 11.04
C ASP A 118 25.88 3.00 11.08
N GLY A 119 24.74 2.63 10.50
CA GLY A 119 24.30 1.25 10.32
C GLY A 119 23.47 0.65 11.45
N SER A 120 23.21 1.38 12.52
CA SER A 120 22.38 0.88 13.62
C SER A 120 20.88 0.97 13.30
N THR A 121 20.14 -0.01 13.80
CA THR A 121 18.68 -0.04 13.76
C THR A 121 18.12 0.46 15.09
N HIS A 122 17.16 1.38 15.05
CA HIS A 122 16.43 1.87 16.21
C HIS A 122 14.98 1.46 16.10
N PHE A 123 14.40 1.07 17.23
CA PHE A 123 13.03 0.56 17.32
C PHE A 123 12.23 1.41 18.29
N ILE A 124 11.01 1.75 17.91
CA ILE A 124 10.06 2.49 18.70
C ILE A 124 8.72 1.75 18.62
N GLU A 125 8.38 1.05 19.71
CA GLU A 125 7.11 0.32 19.86
C GLU A 125 5.95 1.31 19.96
N ASN A 126 4.89 1.09 19.19
CA ASN A 126 3.58 1.65 19.43
C ASN A 126 2.83 0.72 20.39
N ILE A 127 2.39 1.28 21.51
CA ILE A 127 1.78 0.50 22.60
C ILE A 127 0.26 0.74 22.66
N SER A 128 -0.38 0.96 21.50
CA SER A 128 -1.76 1.45 21.43
C SER A 128 -2.52 0.89 20.22
N THR A 129 -2.82 1.73 19.22
CA THR A 129 -3.56 1.32 18.03
C THR A 129 -3.16 2.23 16.88
N ASN A 130 -3.23 1.71 15.65
CA ASN A 130 -3.03 2.49 14.43
C ASN A 130 -3.89 3.76 14.31
N SER A 131 -5.09 3.77 14.93
CA SER A 131 -6.00 4.92 14.88
C SER A 131 -5.66 6.04 15.88
N SER A 132 -4.85 5.73 16.91
CA SER A 132 -4.45 6.64 17.97
C SER A 132 -3.12 6.15 18.59
N PRO A 133 -2.02 6.21 17.83
CA PRO A 133 -0.76 5.58 18.22
C PRO A 133 -0.14 6.31 19.42
N THR A 134 0.53 5.55 20.27
CA THR A 134 1.31 6.03 21.42
C THR A 134 2.64 5.32 21.39
N PHE A 135 3.69 6.03 21.02
CA PHE A 135 5.03 5.47 20.87
C PHE A 135 5.83 5.52 22.17
N THR A 136 6.63 4.48 22.39
CA THR A 136 7.61 4.40 23.48
C THR A 136 8.87 5.23 23.17
N THR A 137 9.88 5.17 24.04
CA THR A 137 11.21 5.73 23.75
C THR A 137 12.00 4.80 22.85
N ALA A 138 12.72 5.36 21.88
CA ALA A 138 13.56 4.57 20.99
C ALA A 138 14.58 3.70 21.75
N THR A 139 14.70 2.45 21.32
CA THR A 139 15.72 1.51 21.78
C THR A 139 16.63 1.16 20.60
N THR A 140 17.93 1.25 20.81
CA THR A 140 18.91 0.89 19.78
C THR A 140 19.12 -0.62 19.75
N ASN A 141 18.91 -1.20 18.58
CA ASN A 141 19.12 -2.60 18.21
C ASN A 141 18.62 -3.63 19.25
N PRO A 142 17.34 -3.57 19.68
CA PRO A 142 16.81 -4.50 20.67
C PRO A 142 16.74 -5.95 20.16
N PHE A 143 16.74 -6.15 18.83
CA PHE A 143 16.68 -7.46 18.20
C PHE A 143 18.04 -8.10 17.95
N GLY A 144 19.15 -7.42 18.27
CA GLY A 144 20.50 -7.95 18.07
C GLY A 144 20.89 -8.15 16.61
N ILE A 145 20.33 -7.34 15.70
CA ILE A 145 20.61 -7.37 14.26
C ILE A 145 22.10 -7.03 14.06
N PRO A 146 22.87 -7.90 13.37
CA PRO A 146 24.25 -7.63 13.01
C PRO A 146 24.42 -6.33 12.22
N ASP A 147 25.50 -5.61 12.51
CA ASP A 147 25.93 -4.46 11.71
C ASP A 147 26.41 -4.91 10.32
N ILE A 148 25.78 -4.37 9.28
CA ILE A 148 26.10 -4.63 7.87
C ILE A 148 26.73 -3.41 7.18
N GLY A 149 27.14 -2.39 7.95
CA GLY A 149 27.72 -1.13 7.49
C GLY A 149 26.70 0.00 7.37
N ASP A 150 27.14 1.10 6.75
CA ASP A 150 26.41 2.37 6.70
C ASP A 150 25.19 2.34 5.76
N LEU A 151 24.26 3.28 5.99
CA LEU A 151 23.11 3.57 5.11
C LEU A 151 22.15 2.38 4.91
N ASN A 152 21.64 1.83 6.01
CA ASN A 152 20.75 0.68 5.99
C ASN A 152 19.27 1.07 5.75
N ASP A 153 18.70 0.56 4.68
CA ASP A 153 17.25 0.50 4.46
C ASP A 153 16.67 -0.78 5.06
N HIS A 154 15.47 -0.69 5.63
CA HIS A 154 14.72 -1.84 6.15
C HIS A 154 13.48 -2.08 5.30
N ALA A 155 13.27 -3.32 4.89
CA ALA A 155 12.00 -3.81 4.37
C ALA A 155 11.59 -5.04 5.17
N PHE A 156 10.32 -5.06 5.57
CA PHE A 156 9.74 -6.19 6.29
C PHE A 156 8.68 -6.86 5.43
N VAL A 157 8.71 -8.18 5.37
CA VAL A 157 7.77 -9.00 4.60
C VAL A 157 7.78 -10.43 5.17
N ASP A 158 6.62 -11.07 5.22
CA ASP A 158 6.50 -12.52 5.43
C ASP A 158 6.83 -13.22 4.11
N ILE A 159 8.13 -13.46 3.84
CA ILE A 159 8.59 -13.89 2.50
C ILE A 159 8.44 -15.40 2.27
N ASP A 160 8.29 -16.17 3.35
CA ASP A 160 8.12 -17.62 3.30
C ASP A 160 6.73 -18.10 3.78
N SER A 161 5.80 -17.16 4.02
CA SER A 161 4.41 -17.41 4.40
C SER A 161 4.26 -18.21 5.69
N ASP A 162 5.19 -18.06 6.63
CA ASP A 162 5.11 -18.73 7.93
C ASP A 162 4.31 -17.92 8.98
N GLY A 163 3.93 -16.69 8.60
CA GLY A 163 3.06 -15.81 9.38
C GLY A 163 3.82 -14.82 10.23
N ASP A 164 5.14 -14.71 10.10
CA ASP A 164 5.93 -13.69 10.75
C ASP A 164 6.74 -12.82 9.78
N MET A 165 7.18 -11.66 10.24
CA MET A 165 7.82 -10.66 9.38
C MET A 165 9.34 -10.87 9.37
N ASP A 166 9.87 -11.20 8.20
CA ASP A 166 11.31 -11.22 7.96
C ASP A 166 11.87 -9.84 7.66
N LEU A 167 13.18 -9.69 7.84
CA LEU A 167 13.88 -8.45 7.58
C LEU A 167 14.84 -8.55 6.39
N PHE A 168 14.63 -7.66 5.42
CA PHE A 168 15.56 -7.36 4.35
C PHE A 168 16.25 -6.03 4.63
N MET A 169 17.58 -6.03 4.56
CA MET A 169 18.37 -4.81 4.66
C MET A 169 19.27 -4.62 3.45
N SER A 170 19.39 -3.39 2.96
CA SER A 170 20.38 -3.05 1.93
C SER A 170 21.41 -2.07 2.47
N ASN A 171 22.70 -2.34 2.22
CA ASN A 171 23.78 -1.40 2.48
C ASN A 171 23.90 -0.41 1.31
N GLY A 172 23.77 0.88 1.60
CA GLY A 172 23.73 1.94 0.59
C GLY A 172 25.04 2.23 -0.15
N ASP A 173 26.19 1.72 0.33
CA ASP A 173 27.53 2.03 -0.19
C ASP A 173 28.21 0.84 -0.90
N ASN A 174 27.81 -0.42 -0.64
CA ASN A 174 28.43 -1.64 -1.18
C ASN A 174 27.43 -2.58 -1.89
N LEU A 175 26.84 -2.12 -2.99
CA LEU A 175 25.76 -2.86 -3.64
C LEU A 175 26.24 -4.02 -4.53
N PRO A 176 25.43 -5.08 -4.69
CA PRO A 176 23.99 -5.22 -4.37
C PRO A 176 23.74 -6.08 -3.14
N ASP A 177 24.51 -5.87 -2.07
CA ASP A 177 24.47 -6.76 -0.92
C ASP A 177 23.17 -6.49 -0.13
N ILE A 178 22.13 -7.24 -0.51
CA ILE A 178 20.91 -7.38 0.28
C ILE A 178 21.15 -8.47 1.30
N TYR A 179 20.91 -8.14 2.54
CA TYR A 179 21.00 -9.05 3.66
C TYR A 179 19.58 -9.47 4.02
N PHE A 180 19.35 -10.76 3.98
CA PHE A 180 18.12 -11.37 4.46
C PHE A 180 18.36 -11.94 5.85
N PHE A 181 17.54 -11.46 6.78
CA PHE A 181 17.49 -11.90 8.15
C PHE A 181 16.14 -12.59 8.37
N GLU A 182 16.15 -13.92 8.29
CA GLU A 182 15.01 -14.75 8.67
C GLU A 182 14.65 -14.47 10.14
N ASN A 183 13.37 -14.26 10.40
CA ASN A 183 12.85 -14.23 11.75
C ASN A 183 12.66 -15.68 12.23
N ILE A 184 13.66 -16.19 12.96
CA ILE A 184 13.63 -17.54 13.53
C ILE A 184 12.81 -17.61 14.83
N GLY A 185 12.03 -16.56 15.12
CA GLY A 185 11.22 -16.38 16.31
C GLY A 185 9.78 -16.81 16.08
N THR A 186 8.86 -15.91 16.40
CA THR A 186 7.44 -16.03 16.06
C THR A 186 6.92 -14.65 15.70
N ALA A 187 5.74 -14.59 15.08
CA ALA A 187 5.00 -13.34 14.79
C ALA A 187 4.81 -12.41 16.00
N TYR A 188 4.81 -12.95 17.23
CA TYR A 188 4.57 -12.18 18.46
C TYR A 188 5.82 -11.89 19.28
N ILE A 189 6.93 -12.57 18.96
CA ILE A 189 8.21 -12.47 19.64
C ILE A 189 9.28 -12.63 18.57
N PRO A 190 9.55 -11.56 17.79
CA PRO A 190 10.50 -11.61 16.69
C PRO A 190 11.92 -11.86 17.20
N SER A 191 12.67 -12.66 16.46
CA SER A 191 14.07 -12.98 16.73
C SER A 191 14.79 -13.23 15.42
N PHE A 192 15.55 -12.25 14.93
CA PHE A 192 16.26 -12.36 13.66
C PHE A 192 17.53 -13.23 13.76
N SER A 193 17.81 -13.97 12.69
CA SER A 193 19.04 -14.75 12.58
C SER A 193 20.30 -13.87 12.67
N SER A 194 21.23 -14.24 13.56
CA SER A 194 22.53 -13.55 13.69
C SER A 194 23.47 -13.74 12.48
N THR A 195 23.14 -14.64 11.54
CA THR A 195 23.93 -14.89 10.34
C THR A 195 23.03 -14.64 9.13
N PRO A 196 23.04 -13.42 8.56
CA PRO A 196 22.19 -13.11 7.40
C PRO A 196 22.62 -13.91 6.18
N THR A 197 21.64 -14.21 5.34
CA THR A 197 21.92 -14.70 3.99
C THR A 197 22.20 -13.49 3.09
N LEU A 198 23.38 -13.48 2.48
CA LEU A 198 23.76 -12.45 1.52
C LEU A 198 23.15 -12.78 0.14
N ASN A 199 22.41 -11.82 -0.41
CA ASN A 199 21.77 -11.88 -1.72
C ASN A 199 21.05 -13.24 -1.94
N PRO A 200 20.06 -13.58 -1.10
CA PRO A 200 19.42 -14.90 -1.11
C PRO A 200 18.80 -15.25 -2.47
N PHE A 201 18.46 -14.24 -3.27
CA PHE A 201 17.73 -14.39 -4.53
C PHE A 201 18.59 -14.21 -5.78
N GLY A 202 19.92 -14.04 -5.63
CA GLY A 202 20.82 -13.88 -6.77
C GLY A 202 20.54 -12.61 -7.59
N LEU A 203 20.12 -11.54 -6.93
CA LEU A 203 19.79 -10.25 -7.54
C LEU A 203 21.00 -9.66 -8.26
N VAL A 204 20.73 -8.98 -9.36
CA VAL A 204 21.77 -8.43 -10.23
C VAL A 204 22.33 -7.14 -9.62
N LYS A 205 23.66 -6.99 -9.67
CA LYS A 205 24.31 -5.73 -9.28
C LYS A 205 23.95 -4.60 -10.25
N THR A 206 23.33 -3.55 -9.71
CA THR A 206 23.02 -2.30 -10.39
C THR A 206 23.69 -1.12 -9.66
N ASN A 207 23.45 0.11 -10.11
CA ASN A 207 24.02 1.31 -9.48
C ASN A 207 23.11 1.79 -8.36
N PHE A 208 23.42 1.54 -7.08
CA PHE A 208 22.67 2.22 -6.01
C PHE A 208 21.20 1.78 -5.81
N ASN A 209 20.93 0.45 -5.83
CA ASN A 209 19.67 -0.09 -5.31
C ASN A 209 19.47 0.31 -3.85
N ARG A 210 18.31 0.89 -3.56
CA ARG A 210 17.86 1.29 -2.24
C ARG A 210 16.37 1.03 -2.12
N HIS A 211 15.88 1.04 -0.89
CA HIS A 211 14.45 0.96 -0.60
C HIS A 211 13.79 -0.28 -1.23
N PRO A 212 14.16 -1.51 -0.79
CA PRO A 212 13.41 -2.71 -1.15
C PRO A 212 11.94 -2.52 -0.79
N VAL A 213 11.05 -2.90 -1.69
CA VAL A 213 9.61 -2.96 -1.43
C VAL A 213 9.07 -4.27 -1.98
N PHE A 214 8.32 -4.96 -1.13
CA PHE A 214 7.66 -6.21 -1.49
C PHE A 214 6.16 -5.95 -1.68
N VAL A 215 5.60 -6.48 -2.76
CA VAL A 215 4.18 -6.31 -3.10
C VAL A 215 3.74 -7.44 -4.02
N ASP A 216 2.54 -7.97 -3.82
CA ASP A 216 1.88 -8.87 -4.77
C ASP A 216 1.29 -8.03 -5.93
N ILE A 217 2.12 -7.73 -6.93
CA ILE A 217 1.76 -6.79 -8.02
C ILE A 217 0.91 -7.45 -9.11
N ASP A 218 1.01 -8.76 -9.28
CA ASP A 218 0.27 -9.51 -10.30
C ASP A 218 -0.91 -10.33 -9.72
N ASN A 219 -1.11 -10.24 -8.40
CA ASN A 219 -2.23 -10.79 -7.64
C ASN A 219 -2.28 -12.32 -7.70
N ASP A 220 -1.11 -12.95 -7.69
CA ASP A 220 -0.96 -14.40 -7.70
C ASP A 220 -0.79 -14.99 -6.28
N GLY A 221 -0.64 -14.11 -5.28
CA GLY A 221 -0.57 -14.44 -3.87
C GLY A 221 0.86 -14.55 -3.33
N ASP A 222 1.89 -14.36 -4.15
CA ASP A 222 3.27 -14.27 -3.70
C ASP A 222 3.83 -12.83 -3.80
N MET A 223 4.93 -12.58 -3.09
CA MET A 223 5.47 -11.22 -2.96
C MET A 223 6.55 -10.97 -4.00
N ASP A 224 6.27 -10.06 -4.93
CA ASP A 224 7.25 -9.52 -5.86
C ASP A 224 8.12 -8.45 -5.22
N LEU A 225 9.27 -8.18 -5.84
CA LEU A 225 10.29 -7.30 -5.28
C LEU A 225 10.63 -6.13 -6.21
N PHE A 226 10.52 -4.93 -5.67
CA PHE A 226 10.91 -3.68 -6.30
C PHE A 226 12.08 -3.03 -5.56
N PHE A 227 12.96 -2.39 -6.33
CA PHE A 227 14.00 -1.50 -5.81
C PHE A 227 13.94 -0.15 -6.46
N GLY A 228 14.13 0.88 -5.66
CA GLY A 228 14.54 2.17 -6.18
C GLY A 228 16.03 2.20 -6.51
N GLU A 229 16.39 2.97 -7.51
CA GLU A 229 17.77 3.31 -7.82
C GLU A 229 18.05 4.77 -7.41
N LEU A 230 19.22 5.06 -6.80
CA LEU A 230 19.64 6.43 -6.50
C LEU A 230 19.69 7.32 -7.74
N TYR A 231 19.89 6.74 -8.92
CA TYR A 231 19.98 7.46 -10.20
C TYR A 231 18.74 7.26 -11.10
N GLY A 232 17.60 6.86 -10.52
CA GLY A 232 16.28 7.16 -11.10
C GLY A 232 15.53 6.02 -11.78
N ASN A 233 16.07 4.80 -11.82
CA ASN A 233 15.29 3.65 -12.27
C ASN A 233 14.59 2.94 -11.12
N ILE A 234 13.57 2.17 -11.46
CA ILE A 234 13.03 1.10 -10.63
C ILE A 234 13.51 -0.21 -11.22
N HIS A 235 13.90 -1.15 -10.36
CA HIS A 235 14.17 -2.52 -10.73
C HIS A 235 13.07 -3.42 -10.18
N TYR A 236 12.50 -4.25 -11.03
CA TYR A 236 11.45 -5.20 -10.69
C TYR A 236 11.95 -6.62 -10.84
N TYR A 237 11.63 -7.45 -9.86
CA TYR A 237 11.88 -8.88 -9.84
C TYR A 237 10.57 -9.59 -9.53
N GLU A 238 10.02 -10.29 -10.52
CA GLU A 238 8.88 -11.20 -10.35
C GLU A 238 9.34 -12.42 -9.54
N ASN A 239 8.64 -12.76 -8.48
CA ASN A 239 8.75 -14.03 -7.81
C ASN A 239 7.99 -15.06 -8.64
N THR A 240 8.76 -15.92 -9.31
CA THR A 240 8.23 -17.01 -10.14
C THR A 240 8.16 -18.34 -9.38
N GLY A 241 8.40 -18.26 -8.07
CA GLY A 241 8.47 -19.40 -7.17
C GLY A 241 7.10 -19.74 -6.59
N SER A 242 7.05 -19.71 -5.26
CA SER A 242 5.79 -19.84 -4.52
C SER A 242 5.91 -19.01 -3.25
N THR A 243 4.78 -18.75 -2.61
CA THR A 243 4.69 -17.96 -1.37
C THR A 243 5.61 -18.44 -0.24
N SER A 244 5.97 -19.74 -0.22
CA SER A 244 6.81 -20.37 0.82
C SER A 244 8.20 -20.81 0.33
N ASN A 245 8.48 -20.58 -0.94
CA ASN A 245 9.78 -20.86 -1.53
C ASN A 245 9.99 -19.87 -2.69
N PRO A 246 10.30 -18.60 -2.36
CA PRO A 246 10.44 -17.54 -3.34
C PRO A 246 11.58 -17.84 -4.32
N ALA A 247 11.36 -17.52 -5.59
CA ALA A 247 12.36 -17.66 -6.65
C ALA A 247 12.20 -16.53 -7.67
N PHE A 248 13.08 -15.53 -7.56
CA PHE A 248 12.98 -14.34 -8.39
C PHE A 248 13.54 -14.52 -9.81
N SER A 249 12.84 -13.91 -10.77
CA SER A 249 13.21 -13.89 -12.18
C SER A 249 14.35 -12.89 -12.46
N THR A 250 14.74 -12.77 -13.73
CA THR A 250 15.70 -11.75 -14.14
C THR A 250 15.06 -10.37 -14.08
N HIS A 251 15.77 -9.40 -13.49
CA HIS A 251 15.25 -8.05 -13.31
C HIS A 251 14.76 -7.38 -14.61
N LEU A 252 13.70 -6.59 -14.47
CA LEU A 252 13.25 -5.62 -15.47
C LEU A 252 13.50 -4.21 -14.96
N ALA A 253 14.23 -3.40 -15.73
CA ALA A 253 14.41 -1.99 -15.44
C ALA A 253 13.21 -1.19 -15.99
N ASN A 254 12.60 -0.38 -15.12
CA ASN A 254 11.44 0.46 -15.43
C ASN A 254 10.32 -0.27 -16.19
N PRO A 255 9.75 -1.36 -15.62
CA PRO A 255 8.77 -2.19 -16.31
C PRO A 255 7.49 -1.44 -16.68
N PHE A 256 7.13 -0.40 -15.93
CA PHE A 256 5.91 0.39 -16.12
C PHE A 256 6.11 1.63 -17.01
N GLY A 257 7.32 1.86 -17.52
CA GLY A 257 7.62 3.02 -18.36
C GLY A 257 7.42 4.35 -17.65
N LEU A 258 7.69 4.39 -16.34
CA LEU A 258 7.63 5.60 -15.53
C LEU A 258 8.65 6.62 -16.05
N VAL A 259 8.29 7.89 -15.91
CA VAL A 259 9.19 9.00 -16.24
C VAL A 259 10.31 9.03 -15.20
N ASP A 260 11.55 9.09 -15.67
CA ASP A 260 12.71 9.35 -14.81
C ASP A 260 12.52 10.71 -14.12
N ILE A 261 12.36 10.67 -12.80
CA ILE A 261 12.16 11.83 -11.94
C ILE A 261 13.46 12.31 -11.26
N GLY A 262 14.61 11.71 -11.58
CA GLY A 262 15.92 12.09 -11.06
C GLY A 262 16.44 11.15 -9.98
N HIS A 263 16.84 11.69 -8.84
CA HIS A 263 17.58 10.93 -7.83
C HIS A 263 16.69 10.34 -6.71
N SER A 264 17.14 9.24 -6.11
CA SER A 264 16.55 8.61 -4.92
C SER A 264 15.12 8.14 -5.11
N PHE A 265 14.90 7.20 -6.02
CA PHE A 265 13.57 6.61 -6.19
C PHE A 265 13.20 5.79 -4.94
N THR A 266 12.02 6.03 -4.36
CA THR A 266 11.46 5.27 -3.22
C THR A 266 10.08 4.78 -3.65
N PRO A 267 9.95 3.55 -4.16
CA PRO A 267 8.62 3.05 -4.55
C PRO A 267 7.74 2.89 -3.31
N ASP A 268 6.44 3.03 -3.49
CA ASP A 268 5.40 2.70 -2.52
C ASP A 268 4.17 2.29 -3.34
N PHE A 269 3.37 1.37 -2.82
CA PHE A 269 2.29 0.74 -3.57
C PHE A 269 0.97 0.87 -2.82
N VAL A 270 -0.06 1.33 -3.54
CA VAL A 270 -1.41 1.44 -3.00
C VAL A 270 -2.43 1.30 -4.11
N ASP A 271 -3.51 0.57 -3.87
CA ASP A 271 -4.70 0.60 -4.73
C ASP A 271 -5.36 1.99 -4.63
N ILE A 272 -4.92 2.93 -5.48
CA ILE A 272 -5.31 4.35 -5.37
C ILE A 272 -6.72 4.58 -5.93
N ASP A 273 -7.15 3.73 -6.87
CA ASP A 273 -8.41 3.90 -7.59
C ASP A 273 -9.52 2.92 -7.15
N GLY A 274 -9.16 1.92 -6.34
CA GLY A 274 -10.04 0.95 -5.71
C GLY A 274 -10.48 -0.17 -6.62
N ASP A 275 -9.71 -0.51 -7.66
CA ASP A 275 -10.04 -1.56 -8.62
C ASP A 275 -9.45 -2.94 -8.27
N GLY A 276 -8.55 -2.99 -7.29
CA GLY A 276 -8.02 -4.20 -6.68
C GLY A 276 -6.67 -4.67 -7.23
N ASP A 277 -6.00 -3.87 -8.06
CA ASP A 277 -4.55 -3.98 -8.27
C ASP A 277 -3.79 -2.88 -7.49
N MET A 278 -2.47 -3.03 -7.38
CA MET A 278 -1.61 -2.08 -6.69
C MET A 278 -1.00 -1.11 -7.71
N ASP A 279 -1.09 0.20 -7.43
CA ASP A 279 -0.50 1.28 -8.25
C ASP A 279 0.85 1.78 -7.72
#